data_AF-A0A1E7F6X5-F1
#
_entry.id   AF-A0A1E7F6X5-F1
#
_cell.length_a   1.000
_cell.length_b   1.000
_cell.length_c   1.000
_cell.angle_alpha   90.00
_cell.angle_beta   90.00
_cell.angle_gamma   90.00
#
_symmetry.space_group_name_H-M   'P 1'
#
loop_
_entity.id
_entity.type
_entity.pdbx_description
1 polymer ?
#
loop_
_entity_poly.entity_id
_entity_poly.type
_entity_poly.pdbx_seq_one_letter_code
_entity_poly.pdbx_strand_id
1 'polypeptide(L)'
;MKFCLASILALAGSAAAFSPSSLKQSSSTSLHSTSTRGDFLNKIATTFVVVGGVTAFGVPAPANAGWANGPGSGVLDPKDAIIDEDVFKTAAVQKALKCVQSFSSAVTDMKKSLAANSQVDLKPVIRKEFEASKLRAELNTLNSAFDEETQRGTDRLIRVILQDLNELEVTNAQKDGVPRSDVRVSKMNGKIDKLQVAFDSLLKFSPPALKAPKVEPKVEVVEEAPPAAVEEAV
;
A
#
# COMPACT_ATOMS: atom_id res chain seq x y z
N MET A 1 14.10 -58.01 -9.98
CA MET A 1 13.39 -58.34 -11.23
C MET A 1 12.98 -57.01 -11.87
N LYS A 2 13.67 -56.62 -12.94
CA LYS A 2 13.22 -56.67 -14.35
C LYS A 2 12.42 -55.42 -14.77
N PHE A 3 13.02 -54.74 -15.74
CA PHE A 3 12.60 -53.58 -16.52
C PHE A 3 11.24 -53.74 -17.22
N CYS A 4 10.59 -52.62 -17.57
CA CYS A 4 10.11 -52.25 -18.92
C CYS A 4 9.40 -50.89 -18.84
N LEU A 5 9.89 -49.81 -19.46
CA LEU A 5 9.89 -49.44 -20.89
C LEU A 5 8.66 -48.61 -21.32
N ALA A 6 9.00 -47.49 -21.95
CA ALA A 6 8.21 -46.38 -22.44
C ALA A 6 7.06 -46.75 -23.40
N SER A 7 6.09 -45.83 -23.52
CA SER A 7 5.41 -45.59 -24.79
C SER A 7 5.18 -44.11 -24.99
N ILE A 8 5.74 -43.65 -26.10
CA ILE A 8 5.67 -42.33 -26.71
C ILE A 8 4.40 -42.30 -27.56
N LEU A 9 3.57 -41.27 -27.43
CA LEU A 9 2.65 -40.90 -28.50
C LEU A 9 2.70 -39.38 -28.72
N ALA A 10 3.29 -39.01 -29.85
CA ALA A 10 3.36 -37.66 -30.35
C ALA A 10 2.04 -37.28 -31.01
N LEU A 11 1.45 -36.16 -30.60
CA LEU A 11 0.45 -35.46 -31.39
C LEU A 11 1.09 -34.19 -31.94
N ALA A 12 1.41 -34.22 -33.24
CA ALA A 12 1.80 -33.07 -34.01
C ALA A 12 0.54 -32.24 -34.32
N GLY A 13 0.48 -31.04 -33.75
CA GLY A 13 -0.51 -30.02 -34.08
C GLY A 13 0.20 -28.76 -34.58
N SER A 14 0.27 -28.62 -35.90
CA SER A 14 0.77 -27.43 -36.58
C SER A 14 -0.23 -26.28 -36.44
N ALA A 15 0.20 -25.16 -35.85
CA ALA A 15 -0.45 -23.86 -36.00
C ALA A 15 0.61 -22.76 -36.06
N ALA A 16 1.31 -22.69 -37.20
CA ALA A 16 2.05 -21.50 -37.59
C ALA A 16 1.05 -20.46 -38.12
N ALA A 17 0.48 -19.66 -37.22
CA ALA A 17 -0.28 -18.48 -37.59
C ALA A 17 -0.12 -17.46 -36.45
N PHE A 18 0.88 -16.60 -36.58
CA PHE A 18 1.03 -15.23 -36.02
C PHE A 18 2.51 -14.84 -36.14
N SER A 19 2.96 -14.64 -37.38
CA SER A 19 4.21 -13.93 -37.66
C SER A 19 3.88 -12.44 -37.72
N PRO A 20 4.33 -11.60 -36.79
CA PRO A 20 4.28 -10.15 -37.00
C PRO A 20 5.22 -9.82 -38.15
N SER A 21 4.63 -9.27 -39.20
CA SER A 21 5.31 -8.74 -40.37
C SER A 21 6.40 -7.76 -39.93
N SER A 22 7.58 -7.95 -40.51
CA SER A 22 8.77 -7.15 -40.27
C SER A 22 8.51 -5.67 -40.60
N LEU A 23 8.32 -4.84 -39.58
CA LEU A 23 8.52 -3.40 -39.70
C LEU A 23 10.01 -3.12 -39.48
N LYS A 24 10.71 -2.88 -40.59
CA LYS A 24 12.00 -2.19 -40.57
C LYS A 24 11.81 -0.81 -39.94
N GLN A 25 12.08 -0.70 -38.65
CA GLN A 25 12.31 0.60 -38.03
C GLN A 25 13.77 0.67 -37.62
N SER A 26 14.58 1.09 -38.59
CA SER A 26 15.95 1.55 -38.36
C SER A 26 15.91 2.79 -37.47
N SER A 27 15.94 2.57 -36.16
CA SER A 27 16.34 3.60 -35.21
C SER A 27 17.82 3.41 -34.98
N SER A 28 18.64 3.98 -35.88
CA SER A 28 20.03 4.23 -35.58
C SER A 28 20.08 5.25 -34.45
N THR A 29 20.10 4.81 -33.20
CA THR A 29 20.71 5.62 -32.14
C THR A 29 22.20 5.35 -32.24
N SER A 30 22.88 6.06 -33.13
CA SER A 30 24.32 6.26 -32.98
C SER A 30 24.53 7.02 -31.67
N LEU A 31 24.89 6.30 -30.61
CA LEU A 31 25.54 6.90 -29.46
C LEU A 31 26.99 7.23 -29.88
N HIS A 32 27.11 8.27 -30.69
CA HIS A 32 28.30 9.08 -30.74
C HIS A 32 27.98 10.40 -30.04
N SER A 33 28.22 10.39 -28.73
CA SER A 33 28.56 11.60 -28.02
C SER A 33 29.62 11.25 -26.99
N THR A 34 30.87 11.54 -27.33
CA THR A 34 31.85 12.02 -26.36
C THR A 34 31.34 13.35 -25.79
N SER A 35 30.26 13.31 -25.01
CA SER A 35 29.85 14.44 -24.19
C SER A 35 30.38 14.18 -22.79
N THR A 36 31.40 14.95 -22.43
CA THR A 36 31.94 14.95 -21.09
C THR A 36 30.86 15.50 -20.14
N ARG A 37 30.88 15.01 -18.90
CA ARG A 37 29.95 15.39 -17.81
C ARG A 37 29.79 16.92 -17.61
N GLY A 38 30.73 17.73 -18.12
CA GLY A 38 30.73 19.18 -18.03
C GLY A 38 29.63 19.87 -18.88
N ASP A 39 29.35 19.36 -20.07
CA ASP A 39 28.38 20.01 -20.98
C ASP A 39 26.93 19.85 -20.53
N PHE A 40 26.63 18.76 -19.82
CA PHE A 40 25.31 18.53 -19.22
C PHE A 40 25.04 19.47 -18.03
N LEU A 41 26.08 19.79 -17.25
CA LEU A 41 25.96 20.68 -16.09
C LEU A 41 25.79 22.15 -16.52
N ASN A 42 26.45 22.57 -17.59
CA ASN A 42 26.27 23.92 -18.15
C ASN A 42 24.88 24.15 -18.73
N LYS A 43 24.23 23.13 -19.29
CA LYS A 43 22.85 23.22 -19.81
C LYS A 43 21.77 23.35 -18.72
N ILE A 44 22.06 22.92 -17.49
CA ILE A 44 21.17 23.11 -16.34
C ILE A 44 21.41 24.48 -15.68
N ALA A 45 22.60 25.05 -15.82
CA ALA A 45 22.97 26.31 -15.21
C ALA A 45 22.45 27.57 -15.94
N THR A 46 21.94 27.46 -17.18
CA THR A 46 21.57 28.64 -17.99
C THR A 46 20.07 29.00 -18.02
N THR A 47 19.18 28.28 -17.32
CA THR A 47 17.72 28.58 -17.34
C THR A 47 17.17 29.14 -16.01
N PHE A 48 18.03 29.51 -15.05
CA PHE A 48 17.59 30.22 -13.84
C PHE A 48 18.20 31.63 -13.80
N VAL A 49 17.69 32.52 -14.64
CA VAL A 49 17.83 33.96 -14.42
C VAL A 49 16.88 34.33 -13.28
N VAL A 50 17.45 34.42 -12.09
CA VAL A 50 16.83 34.98 -10.88
C VAL A 50 16.76 36.49 -11.04
N VAL A 51 15.56 37.05 -11.08
CA VAL A 51 15.32 38.46 -10.71
C VAL A 51 14.36 38.47 -9.54
N GLY A 52 14.90 38.82 -8.37
CA GLY A 52 14.17 39.43 -7.26
C GLY A 52 13.42 38.49 -6.31
N GLY A 53 14.01 38.19 -5.16
CA GLY A 53 13.26 37.67 -4.01
C GLY A 53 14.12 36.89 -3.02
N VAL A 54 14.50 37.54 -1.93
CA VAL A 54 15.30 37.02 -0.82
C VAL A 54 14.54 35.93 -0.04
N THR A 55 15.30 34.92 0.43
CA THR A 55 15.00 33.88 1.46
C THR A 55 13.92 32.82 1.20
N ALA A 56 14.35 31.60 0.87
CA ALA A 56 13.91 30.33 1.52
C ALA A 56 14.56 29.09 0.84
N PHE A 57 15.88 28.93 0.96
CA PHE A 57 16.49 27.63 0.66
C PHE A 57 16.24 26.67 1.83
N GLY A 58 15.41 25.65 1.59
CA GLY A 58 15.57 24.37 2.29
C GLY A 58 14.62 24.06 3.44
N VAL A 59 13.33 24.42 3.37
CA VAL A 59 12.32 23.64 4.12
C VAL A 59 11.92 22.46 3.23
N PRO A 60 12.21 21.20 3.60
CA PRO A 60 11.68 20.06 2.86
C PRO A 60 10.16 20.20 2.88
N ALA A 61 9.55 20.32 1.70
CA ALA A 61 8.11 20.30 1.59
C ALA A 61 7.61 19.02 2.28
N PRO A 62 6.58 19.11 3.16
CA PRO A 62 6.06 17.93 3.82
C PRO A 62 5.65 16.93 2.76
N ALA A 63 6.04 15.66 2.94
CA ALA A 63 5.64 14.58 2.06
C ALA A 63 4.11 14.54 2.02
N ASN A 64 3.53 15.07 0.94
CA ASN A 64 2.09 15.14 0.82
C ASN A 64 1.57 13.72 0.58
N ALA A 65 0.87 13.16 1.55
CA ALA A 65 0.05 11.97 1.37
C ALA A 65 -1.19 12.38 0.57
N GLY A 66 -1.00 12.76 -0.71
CA GLY A 66 -2.09 13.21 -1.59
C GLY A 66 -3.17 12.14 -1.79
N TRP A 67 -2.85 10.86 -1.50
CA TRP A 67 -3.82 9.77 -1.43
C TRP A 67 -4.70 9.83 -0.17
N ALA A 68 -4.23 10.42 0.93
CA ALA A 68 -4.96 10.53 2.19
C ALA A 68 -5.83 11.81 2.26
N ASN A 69 -5.37 12.89 1.61
CA ASN A 69 -5.98 14.22 1.73
C ASN A 69 -6.59 14.76 0.41
N GLY A 70 -6.59 13.99 -0.68
CA GLY A 70 -7.13 14.42 -1.98
C GLY A 70 -8.61 14.03 -2.17
N PRO A 71 -9.41 14.83 -2.92
CA PRO A 71 -10.84 14.60 -3.18
C PRO A 71 -11.14 13.38 -4.10
N GLY A 72 -10.21 12.43 -4.20
CA GLY A 72 -10.30 11.20 -4.98
C GLY A 72 -9.59 10.02 -4.31
N SER A 73 -9.44 10.07 -2.98
CA SER A 73 -8.82 8.98 -2.21
C SER A 73 -9.61 7.67 -2.33
N GLY A 74 -10.91 7.69 -2.69
CA GLY A 74 -11.74 6.49 -2.73
C GLY A 74 -11.67 5.66 -1.43
N VAL A 75 -11.16 6.26 -0.35
CA VAL A 75 -11.08 5.72 0.99
C VAL A 75 -12.25 6.34 1.70
N LEU A 76 -13.23 5.51 2.08
CA LEU A 76 -14.40 5.89 2.87
C LEU A 76 -13.95 6.68 4.12
N ASP A 77 -14.74 7.67 4.57
CA ASP A 77 -14.45 8.31 5.86
C ASP A 77 -14.56 7.23 6.95
N PRO A 78 -13.57 7.07 7.86
CA PRO A 78 -13.68 6.13 8.96
C PRO A 78 -14.99 6.25 9.75
N LYS A 79 -15.60 7.44 9.82
CA LYS A 79 -16.89 7.66 10.50
C LYS A 79 -18.06 6.96 9.85
N ASP A 80 -17.99 6.75 8.54
CA ASP A 80 -19.02 6.09 7.75
C ASP A 80 -18.76 4.58 7.64
N ALA A 81 -17.68 4.09 8.28
CA ALA A 81 -17.31 2.69 8.25
C ALA A 81 -18.33 1.82 8.98
N ILE A 82 -18.68 0.71 8.33
CA ILE A 82 -19.53 -0.32 8.91
C ILE A 82 -18.65 -1.50 9.31
N ILE A 83 -18.85 -1.96 10.55
CA ILE A 83 -18.06 -3.03 11.16
C ILE A 83 -19.02 -4.14 11.56
N ASP A 84 -18.70 -5.36 11.16
CA ASP A 84 -19.31 -6.55 11.74
C ASP A 84 -18.74 -6.73 13.15
N GLU A 85 -19.55 -6.36 14.16
CA GLU A 85 -19.11 -6.40 15.55
C GLU A 85 -18.79 -7.81 16.05
N ASP A 86 -19.48 -8.83 15.54
CA ASP A 86 -19.30 -10.21 15.97
C ASP A 86 -17.98 -10.76 15.43
N VAL A 87 -17.69 -10.50 14.16
CA VAL A 87 -16.39 -10.80 13.55
C VAL A 87 -15.28 -9.97 14.21
N PHE A 88 -15.53 -8.69 14.49
CA PHE A 88 -14.53 -7.82 15.10
C PHE A 88 -14.12 -8.26 16.50
N LYS A 89 -15.06 -8.78 17.30
CA LYS A 89 -14.80 -9.27 18.67
C LYS A 89 -14.06 -10.61 18.68
N THR A 90 -13.89 -11.29 17.54
CA THR A 90 -13.17 -12.56 17.49
C THR A 90 -11.70 -12.41 17.90
N ALA A 91 -11.16 -13.46 18.51
CA ALA A 91 -9.76 -13.48 18.95
C ALA A 91 -8.76 -13.26 17.80
N ALA A 92 -9.09 -13.74 16.59
CA ALA A 92 -8.26 -13.56 15.40
C ALA A 92 -8.17 -12.08 14.98
N VAL A 93 -9.31 -11.39 14.86
CA VAL A 93 -9.34 -9.96 14.49
C VAL A 93 -8.72 -9.09 15.59
N GLN A 94 -8.99 -9.38 16.86
CA GLN A 94 -8.36 -8.64 17.97
C GLN A 94 -6.84 -8.84 18.03
N LYS A 95 -6.35 -10.03 17.70
CA LYS A 95 -4.91 -10.28 17.56
C LYS A 95 -4.33 -9.49 16.39
N ALA A 96 -5.00 -9.53 15.23
CA ALA A 96 -4.59 -8.78 14.05
C ALA A 96 -4.53 -7.27 14.32
N LEU A 97 -5.53 -6.71 15.00
CA LEU A 97 -5.55 -5.31 15.42
C LEU A 97 -4.32 -4.95 16.26
N LYS A 98 -3.98 -5.77 17.26
CA LYS A 98 -2.78 -5.56 18.10
C LYS A 98 -1.50 -5.64 17.27
N CYS A 99 -1.43 -6.56 16.31
CA CYS A 99 -0.30 -6.63 15.38
C CYS A 99 -0.18 -5.37 14.53
N VAL A 100 -1.29 -4.84 13.99
CA VAL A 100 -1.31 -3.60 13.20
C VAL A 100 -0.90 -2.38 14.05
N GLN A 101 -1.33 -2.31 15.32
CA GLN A 101 -0.87 -1.28 16.26
C GLN A 101 0.64 -1.38 16.53
N SER A 102 1.15 -2.61 16.67
CA SER A 102 2.59 -2.86 16.81
C SER A 102 3.38 -2.46 15.56
N PHE A 103 2.85 -2.68 14.37
CA PHE A 103 3.45 -2.23 13.12
C PHE A 103 3.52 -0.70 13.05
N SER A 104 2.43 0.01 13.42
CA SER A 104 2.45 1.48 13.53
C SER A 104 3.52 1.97 14.51
N SER A 105 3.63 1.32 15.66
CA SER A 105 4.64 1.65 16.68
C SER A 105 6.07 1.44 16.16
N ALA A 106 6.31 0.35 15.43
CA ALA A 106 7.59 0.08 14.79
C ALA A 106 7.97 1.14 13.73
N VAL A 107 7.00 1.67 12.97
CA VAL A 107 7.24 2.78 12.03
C VAL A 107 7.68 4.05 12.78
N THR A 108 7.02 4.36 13.90
CA THR A 108 7.42 5.47 14.78
C THR A 108 8.84 5.29 15.31
N ASP A 109 9.24 4.07 15.69
CA ASP A 109 10.59 3.80 16.18
C ASP A 109 11.65 3.83 15.07
N MET A 110 11.31 3.43 13.84
CA MET A 110 12.16 3.65 12.66
C MET A 110 12.40 5.15 12.42
N LYS A 111 11.36 5.99 12.56
CA LYS A 111 11.48 7.45 12.46
C LYS A 111 12.46 8.00 13.50
N LYS A 112 12.30 7.61 14.77
CA LYS A 112 13.20 8.02 15.85
C LYS A 112 14.64 7.57 15.58
N SER A 113 14.83 6.33 15.13
CA SER A 113 16.15 5.78 14.81
C SER A 113 16.84 6.55 13.68
N LEU A 114 16.11 6.90 12.63
CA LEU A 114 16.64 7.68 11.50
C LEU A 114 16.93 9.14 11.90
N ALA A 115 16.14 9.72 12.79
CA ALA A 115 16.40 11.05 13.34
C ALA A 115 17.63 11.08 14.25
N ALA A 116 17.84 10.03 15.06
CA ALA A 116 19.00 9.90 15.93
C ALA A 116 20.28 9.57 15.15
N ASN A 117 20.17 8.79 14.07
CA ASN A 117 21.29 8.41 13.22
C ASN A 117 20.87 8.34 11.74
N SER A 118 21.29 9.32 10.96
CA SER A 118 20.99 9.40 9.52
C SER A 118 21.60 8.25 8.70
N GLN A 119 22.58 7.54 9.27
CA GLN A 119 23.27 6.39 8.67
C GLN A 119 22.72 5.05 9.16
N VAL A 120 21.67 5.02 9.99
CA VAL A 120 21.08 3.78 10.47
C VAL A 120 20.66 2.86 9.32
N ASP A 121 20.88 1.56 9.48
CA ASP A 121 20.34 0.55 8.59
C ASP A 121 19.00 0.05 9.12
N LEU A 122 17.92 0.44 8.46
CA LEU A 122 16.56 0.01 8.82
C LEU A 122 16.20 -1.38 8.26
N LYS A 123 17.02 -1.94 7.36
CA LYS A 123 16.70 -3.21 6.67
C LYS A 123 16.48 -4.39 7.61
N PRO A 124 17.27 -4.59 8.70
CA PRO A 124 17.01 -5.67 9.64
C PRO A 124 15.65 -5.52 10.33
N VAL A 125 15.27 -4.31 10.70
CA VAL A 125 13.97 -4.01 11.33
C VAL A 125 12.84 -4.24 10.33
N ILE A 126 12.97 -3.70 9.10
CA ILE A 126 11.97 -3.86 8.04
C ILE A 126 11.69 -5.35 7.78
N ARG A 127 12.75 -6.16 7.59
CA ARG A 127 12.59 -7.59 7.25
C ARG A 127 12.08 -8.45 8.39
N LYS A 128 12.39 -8.09 9.63
CA LYS A 128 11.96 -8.84 10.82
C LYS A 128 10.53 -8.50 11.21
N GLU A 129 10.24 -7.21 11.35
CA GLU A 129 8.95 -6.74 11.87
C GLU A 129 7.87 -6.75 10.80
N PHE A 130 8.22 -6.50 9.53
CA PHE A 130 7.30 -6.41 8.40
C PHE A 130 7.47 -7.58 7.42
N GLU A 131 7.64 -8.79 7.94
CA GLU A 131 7.67 -10.01 7.12
C GLU A 131 6.41 -10.08 6.25
N ALA A 132 6.60 -10.18 4.93
CA ALA A 132 5.59 -9.81 3.96
C ALA A 132 4.37 -10.75 3.95
N SER A 133 4.54 -12.01 4.37
CA SER A 133 3.46 -12.98 4.50
C SER A 133 2.61 -12.69 5.73
N LYS A 134 3.27 -12.54 6.90
CA LYS A 134 2.63 -12.18 8.17
C LYS A 134 1.92 -10.83 8.08
N LEU A 135 2.57 -9.80 7.55
CA LEU A 135 1.99 -8.47 7.42
C LEU A 135 0.69 -8.52 6.61
N ARG A 136 0.69 -9.19 5.45
CA ARG A 136 -0.52 -9.36 4.64
C ARG A 136 -1.62 -10.13 5.37
N ALA A 137 -1.26 -11.23 6.03
CA ALA A 137 -2.21 -12.04 6.76
C ALA A 137 -2.92 -11.23 7.86
N GLU A 138 -2.17 -10.48 8.68
CA GLU A 138 -2.75 -9.68 9.76
C GLU A 138 -3.57 -8.50 9.21
N LEU A 139 -3.09 -7.81 8.16
CA LEU A 139 -3.86 -6.72 7.52
C LEU A 139 -5.19 -7.22 6.94
N ASN A 140 -5.18 -8.34 6.23
CA ASN A 140 -6.40 -8.93 5.64
C ASN A 140 -7.34 -9.49 6.70
N THR A 141 -6.79 -10.05 7.79
CA THR A 141 -7.60 -10.54 8.92
C THR A 141 -8.29 -9.39 9.64
N LEU A 142 -7.63 -8.26 9.82
CA LEU A 142 -8.30 -7.06 10.34
C LEU A 142 -9.38 -6.58 9.35
N ASN A 143 -9.06 -6.61 8.06
CA ASN A 143 -9.97 -6.13 7.02
C ASN A 143 -11.28 -6.91 6.93
N SER A 144 -11.27 -8.21 7.26
CA SER A 144 -12.47 -9.05 7.16
C SER A 144 -13.59 -8.67 8.13
N ALA A 145 -13.31 -7.84 9.13
CA ALA A 145 -14.32 -7.35 10.07
C ALA A 145 -15.11 -6.15 9.52
N PHE A 146 -14.70 -5.57 8.39
CA PHE A 146 -15.38 -4.44 7.77
C PHE A 146 -16.40 -4.91 6.72
N ASP A 147 -17.42 -4.10 6.45
CA ASP A 147 -18.34 -4.36 5.34
C ASP A 147 -17.67 -4.12 3.96
N GLU A 148 -18.31 -4.54 2.87
CA GLU A 148 -17.71 -4.52 1.52
C GLU A 148 -17.25 -3.11 1.08
N GLU A 149 -18.03 -2.07 1.38
CA GLU A 149 -17.67 -0.71 0.97
C GLU A 149 -16.51 -0.17 1.82
N THR A 150 -16.51 -0.43 3.13
CA THR A 150 -15.37 -0.09 3.99
C THR A 150 -14.11 -0.86 3.57
N GLN A 151 -14.23 -2.16 3.28
CA GLN A 151 -13.14 -3.02 2.81
C GLN A 151 -12.48 -2.46 1.55
N ARG A 152 -13.25 -1.91 0.60
CA ARG A 152 -12.71 -1.29 -0.60
C ARG A 152 -11.78 -0.12 -0.28
N GLY A 153 -12.15 0.70 0.70
CA GLY A 153 -11.36 1.83 1.17
C GLY A 153 -10.08 1.38 1.90
N THR A 154 -10.22 0.45 2.83
CA THR A 154 -9.09 -0.08 3.63
C THR A 154 -8.14 -0.94 2.80
N ASP A 155 -8.60 -1.66 1.77
CA ASP A 155 -7.74 -2.38 0.81
C ASP A 155 -6.79 -1.45 0.04
N ARG A 156 -7.23 -0.22 -0.23
CA ARG A 156 -6.34 0.80 -0.80
C ARG A 156 -5.22 1.16 0.19
N LEU A 157 -5.55 1.32 1.48
CA LEU A 157 -4.55 1.58 2.53
C LEU A 157 -3.57 0.42 2.67
N ILE A 158 -4.07 -0.83 2.68
CA ILE A 158 -3.25 -2.05 2.74
C ILE A 158 -2.26 -2.09 1.58
N ARG A 159 -2.72 -1.81 0.35
CA ARG A 159 -1.83 -1.75 -0.83
C ARG A 159 -0.76 -0.65 -0.70
N VAL A 160 -1.13 0.54 -0.21
CA VAL A 160 -0.18 1.64 0.02
C VAL A 160 0.88 1.23 1.06
N ILE A 161 0.47 0.62 2.19
CA ILE A 161 1.39 0.14 3.23
C ILE A 161 2.42 -0.84 2.64
N LEU A 162 1.96 -1.82 1.87
CA LEU A 162 2.83 -2.84 1.27
C LEU A 162 3.79 -2.23 0.23
N GLN A 163 3.31 -1.29 -0.59
CA GLN A 163 4.14 -0.60 -1.56
C GLN A 163 5.19 0.28 -0.88
N ASP A 164 4.79 1.12 0.08
CA ASP A 164 5.69 2.08 0.73
C ASP A 164 6.77 1.36 1.57
N LEU A 165 6.47 0.19 2.16
CA LEU A 165 7.47 -0.64 2.85
C LEU A 165 8.55 -1.17 1.89
N ASN A 166 8.15 -1.70 0.73
CA ASN A 166 9.09 -2.15 -0.30
C ASN A 166 9.95 -0.99 -0.81
N GLU A 167 9.32 0.16 -1.07
CA GLU A 167 10.05 1.34 -1.51
C GLU A 167 10.97 1.89 -0.42
N LEU A 168 10.61 1.79 0.86
CA LEU A 168 11.47 2.15 1.99
C LEU A 168 12.68 1.23 2.07
N GLU A 169 12.52 -0.09 1.90
CA GLU A 169 13.66 -1.03 1.90
C GLU A 169 14.66 -0.69 0.79
N VAL A 170 14.16 -0.44 -0.43
CA VAL A 170 15.00 -0.01 -1.57
C VAL A 170 15.67 1.33 -1.28
N THR A 171 14.93 2.28 -0.72
CA THR A 171 15.46 3.61 -0.37
C THR A 171 16.45 3.54 0.78
N ASN A 172 16.37 2.55 1.68
CA ASN A 172 17.32 2.36 2.77
C ASN A 172 18.65 1.76 2.28
N ALA A 173 18.64 0.95 1.21
CA ALA A 173 19.79 0.17 0.73
C ALA A 173 21.08 0.98 0.44
N GLN A 174 22.02 0.99 1.38
CA GLN A 174 23.26 1.76 1.26
C GLN A 174 24.42 0.85 0.80
N LYS A 175 25.37 1.40 0.04
CA LYS A 175 26.62 0.71 -0.28
C LYS A 175 27.59 0.86 0.88
N ASP A 176 28.34 -0.20 1.18
CA ASP A 176 29.34 -0.18 2.26
C ASP A 176 30.39 0.92 2.02
N GLY A 177 30.73 1.63 3.09
CA GLY A 177 31.70 2.73 3.06
C GLY A 177 31.23 4.02 2.39
N VAL A 178 30.03 4.05 1.79
CA VAL A 178 29.46 5.28 1.23
C VAL A 178 28.48 5.87 2.25
N PRO A 179 28.63 7.14 2.68
CA PRO A 179 27.65 7.78 3.54
C PRO A 179 26.36 8.09 2.78
N ARG A 180 25.23 7.98 3.47
CA ARG A 180 23.91 8.37 2.98
C ARG A 180 23.83 9.89 2.90
N SER A 181 23.36 10.40 1.76
CA SER A 181 23.16 11.84 1.54
C SER A 181 21.88 12.36 2.20
N ASP A 182 21.85 13.66 2.48
CA ASP A 182 20.68 14.33 3.09
C ASP A 182 19.41 14.18 2.24
N VAL A 183 19.55 14.22 0.91
CA VAL A 183 18.44 13.98 -0.02
C VAL A 183 17.85 12.58 0.18
N ARG A 184 18.70 11.57 0.41
CA ARG A 184 18.26 10.20 0.64
C ARG A 184 17.62 10.04 2.01
N VAL A 185 18.17 10.66 3.04
CA VAL A 185 17.57 10.72 4.39
C VAL A 185 16.18 11.39 4.33
N SER A 186 16.06 12.51 3.63
CA SER A 186 14.78 13.22 3.43
C SER A 186 13.75 12.32 2.72
N LYS A 187 14.16 11.57 1.68
CA LYS A 187 13.28 10.59 1.03
C LYS A 187 12.84 9.46 1.96
N MET A 188 13.74 8.95 2.79
CA MET A 188 13.40 7.92 3.79
C MET A 188 12.40 8.46 4.82
N ASN A 189 12.64 9.66 5.36
CA ASN A 189 11.70 10.33 6.27
C ASN A 189 10.32 10.48 5.61
N GLY A 190 10.26 10.98 4.38
CA GLY A 190 8.98 11.13 3.68
C GLY A 190 8.24 9.81 3.44
N LYS A 191 8.95 8.68 3.28
CA LYS A 191 8.33 7.35 3.19
C LYS A 191 7.84 6.86 4.54
N ILE A 192 8.63 7.03 5.59
CA ILE A 192 8.24 6.68 6.96
C ILE A 192 7.00 7.49 7.39
N ASP A 193 6.94 8.77 7.04
CA ASP A 193 5.77 9.62 7.30
C ASP A 193 4.52 9.12 6.58
N LYS A 194 4.64 8.75 5.30
CA LYS A 194 3.52 8.15 4.55
C LYS A 194 3.07 6.81 5.13
N LEU A 195 4.01 5.96 5.54
CA LEU A 195 3.70 4.70 6.21
C LEU A 195 2.97 4.93 7.53
N GLN A 196 3.43 5.88 8.34
CA GLN A 196 2.78 6.23 9.60
C GLN A 196 1.34 6.69 9.35
N VAL A 197 1.15 7.60 8.39
CA VAL A 197 -0.19 8.07 7.99
C VAL A 197 -1.07 6.91 7.50
N ALA A 198 -0.53 5.96 6.74
CA ALA A 198 -1.28 4.81 6.24
C ALA A 198 -1.74 3.87 7.36
N PHE A 199 -0.85 3.50 8.29
CA PHE A 199 -1.21 2.70 9.44
C PHE A 199 -2.20 3.41 10.36
N ASP A 200 -1.96 4.70 10.66
CA ASP A 200 -2.85 5.48 11.52
C ASP A 200 -4.21 5.70 10.88
N SER A 201 -4.26 5.87 9.56
CA SER A 201 -5.53 5.97 8.82
C SER A 201 -6.30 4.66 8.86
N LEU A 202 -5.63 3.51 8.69
CA LEU A 202 -6.28 2.20 8.81
C LEU A 202 -6.83 1.96 10.21
N LEU A 203 -6.07 2.34 11.26
CA LEU A 203 -6.48 2.16 12.65
C LEU A 203 -7.68 3.02 13.05
N LYS A 204 -7.95 4.13 12.33
CA LYS A 204 -9.16 4.94 12.56
C LYS A 204 -10.46 4.21 12.23
N PHE A 205 -10.42 3.16 11.41
CA PHE A 205 -11.58 2.33 11.09
C PHE A 205 -11.95 1.37 12.23
N SER A 206 -11.18 1.29 13.32
CA SER A 206 -11.46 0.37 14.43
C SER A 206 -12.30 1.04 15.54
N PRO A 207 -13.20 0.32 16.25
CA PRO A 207 -14.14 0.84 17.24
C PRO A 207 -13.60 1.69 18.41
N PRO A 208 -12.37 1.50 18.95
CA PRO A 208 -11.87 2.47 19.94
C PRO A 208 -11.72 3.89 19.36
N ALA A 209 -11.63 4.02 18.03
CA ALA A 209 -11.56 5.30 17.30
C ALA A 209 -12.92 5.77 16.75
N LEU A 210 -13.95 4.91 16.75
CA LEU A 210 -15.28 5.20 16.22
C LEU A 210 -16.30 5.19 17.34
N LYS A 211 -16.81 6.36 17.71
CA LYS A 211 -18.05 6.43 18.49
C LYS A 211 -19.16 5.87 17.59
N ALA A 212 -19.75 4.76 18.03
CA ALA A 212 -20.68 3.96 17.25
C ALA A 212 -21.70 4.81 16.47
N PRO A 213 -21.91 4.55 15.16
CA PRO A 213 -23.06 5.09 14.46
C PRO A 213 -24.32 4.48 15.08
N LYS A 214 -25.31 5.35 15.33
CA LYS A 214 -26.61 5.00 15.88
C LYS A 214 -27.35 4.17 14.82
N VAL A 215 -27.34 2.84 14.97
CA VAL A 215 -28.10 1.95 14.10
C VAL A 215 -29.58 2.31 14.26
N GLU A 216 -30.17 2.92 13.23
CA GLU A 216 -31.62 3.03 13.15
C GLU A 216 -32.19 1.62 12.94
N PRO A 217 -33.16 1.18 13.76
CA PRO A 217 -33.65 -0.18 13.72
C PRO A 217 -34.27 -0.47 12.35
N LYS A 218 -33.74 -1.50 11.69
CA LYS A 218 -34.30 -2.12 10.50
C LYS A 218 -35.73 -2.55 10.84
N VAL A 219 -36.72 -1.91 10.21
CA VAL A 219 -38.14 -2.27 10.37
C VAL A 219 -38.31 -3.68 9.80
N GLU A 220 -38.36 -4.68 10.69
CA GLU A 220 -38.83 -6.02 10.36
C GLU A 220 -40.30 -5.87 9.95
N VAL A 221 -40.57 -6.09 8.66
CA VAL A 221 -41.92 -6.23 8.15
C VAL A 221 -42.47 -7.51 8.75
N VAL A 222 -43.32 -7.37 9.77
CA VAL A 222 -44.10 -8.47 10.34
C VAL A 222 -44.98 -9.01 9.22
N GLU A 223 -44.65 -10.21 8.76
CA GLU A 223 -45.47 -10.99 7.84
C GLU A 223 -46.80 -11.30 8.55
N GLU A 224 -47.86 -10.61 8.15
CA GLU A 224 -49.21 -10.75 8.66
C GLU A 224 -49.74 -12.16 8.31
N ALA A 225 -50.08 -12.94 9.34
CA ALA A 225 -50.63 -14.27 9.18
C ALA A 225 -51.97 -14.24 8.42
N PRO A 226 -52.25 -15.21 7.52
CA PRO A 226 -53.47 -15.21 6.73
C PRO A 226 -54.72 -15.44 7.62
N PRO A 227 -55.85 -14.78 7.31
CA PRO A 227 -57.07 -14.93 8.11
C PRO A 227 -57.66 -16.33 7.98
N ALA A 228 -58.03 -16.91 9.12
CA ALA A 228 -58.71 -18.19 9.23
C ALA A 228 -60.06 -18.15 8.49
N ALA A 229 -60.26 -19.12 7.59
CA ALA A 229 -61.52 -19.34 6.91
C ALA A 229 -62.62 -19.70 7.93
N VAL A 230 -63.74 -18.97 7.87
CA VAL A 230 -65.00 -19.30 8.51
C VAL A 230 -65.96 -19.72 7.41
N GLU A 231 -66.34 -20.99 7.36
CA GLU A 231 -67.44 -21.51 6.53
C GLU A 231 -68.13 -22.61 7.36
N GLU A 232 -69.16 -22.21 8.10
CA GLU A 232 -70.60 -22.31 7.78
C GLU A 232 -71.20 -23.68 8.17
N ALA A 233 -72.03 -23.62 9.20
CA ALA A 233 -73.00 -24.64 9.55
C ALA A 233 -74.39 -23.99 9.42
N VAL A 234 -75.13 -24.35 8.38
CA VAL A 234 -76.61 -24.50 8.33
C VAL A 234 -76.96 -25.50 7.23
#